data_AF-M1CZB5-F1
#
_entry.id   AF-M1CZB5-F1
#
_cell.length_a   1.000
_cell.length_b   1.000
_cell.length_c   1.000
_cell.angle_alpha   90.00
_cell.angle_beta   90.00
_cell.angle_gamma   90.00
#
_symmetry.space_group_name_H-M   'P 1'
#
loop_
_entity.id
_entity.type
_entity.pdbx_description
1 polymer ?
#
loop_
_entity_poly.entity_id
_entity_poly.type
_entity_poly.pdbx_seq_one_letter_code
_entity_poly.pdbx_strand_id
1 'polypeptide(L)' 'MSDDRFMSVKHRVKVNKHKERISIGYFVFPAEDTIIQSTKYNPFSYADFRAQVQHDLKTLGLKTGLQKFKFS' A
#
# COMPACT_ATOMS: atom_id res chain seq x y z
N MET A 1 -11.03 -6.26 -2.66
CA MET A 1 -11.79 -5.62 -1.55
C MET A 1 -12.70 -4.49 -2.03
N SER A 2 -12.23 -3.37 -2.58
CA SER A 2 -13.14 -2.30 -3.07
C SER A 2 -13.42 -2.34 -4.57
N ASP A 3 -12.64 -3.09 -5.36
CA ASP A 3 -12.68 -3.11 -6.84
C ASP A 3 -12.56 -1.70 -7.44
N ASP A 4 -11.66 -0.91 -6.86
CA ASP A 4 -11.44 0.52 -7.15
C ASP A 4 -12.62 1.45 -6.88
N ARG A 5 -13.69 0.99 -6.20
CA ARG A 5 -14.79 1.88 -5.76
C ARG A 5 -14.34 2.89 -4.71
N PHE A 6 -13.28 2.57 -3.98
CA PHE A 6 -12.61 3.48 -3.05
C PHE A 6 -11.15 3.63 -3.43
N MET A 7 -10.63 4.86 -3.29
CA MET A 7 -9.26 5.20 -3.63
C MET A 7 -8.40 5.38 -2.38
N SER A 8 -7.20 4.78 -2.39
CA SER A 8 -6.17 5.05 -1.39
C SER A 8 -5.64 6.47 -1.55
N VAL A 9 -5.80 7.30 -0.53
CA VAL A 9 -5.46 8.73 -0.58
C VAL A 9 -3.94 8.94 -0.55
N LYS A 10 -3.42 9.68 -1.54
CA LYS A 10 -2.04 10.17 -1.53
C LYS A 10 -1.94 11.35 -0.55
N HIS A 11 -1.05 11.26 0.44
CA HIS A 11 -0.85 12.29 1.43
C HIS A 11 0.65 12.48 1.71
N ARG A 12 1.02 13.68 2.19
CA ARG A 12 2.40 14.01 2.60
C ARG A 12 2.37 14.95 3.80
N VAL A 13 3.43 14.91 4.59
CA VAL A 13 3.68 15.92 5.64
C VAL A 13 4.70 16.92 5.12
N LYS A 14 4.44 18.21 5.34
CA LYS A 14 5.39 19.29 5.05
C LYS A 14 6.01 19.78 6.37
N VAL A 15 7.31 20.08 6.35
CA VAL A 15 8.03 20.56 7.53
C VAL A 15 7.44 21.88 8.01
N ASN A 16 7.16 21.96 9.33
CA ASN A 16 6.84 23.22 9.98
C ASN A 16 8.15 23.85 10.49
N LYS A 17 8.46 25.07 10.03
CA LYS A 17 9.71 25.77 10.38
C LYS A 17 9.66 26.48 11.75
N HIS A 18 8.49 26.61 12.34
CA HIS A 18 8.27 27.47 13.52
C HIS A 18 8.01 26.68 14.81
N LYS A 19 7.59 25.42 14.68
CA LYS A 19 7.30 24.56 15.83
C LYS A 19 7.44 23.10 15.49
N GLU A 20 7.76 22.31 16.50
CA GLU A 20 7.78 20.85 16.40
C GLU A 20 6.36 20.31 16.14
N ARG A 21 6.29 19.23 15.36
CA ARG A 21 5.06 18.50 15.09
C ARG A 21 5.27 17.05 15.47
N ILE A 22 4.53 16.59 16.47
CA ILE A 22 4.49 15.19 16.88
C ILE A 22 3.17 14.58 16.42
N SER A 23 3.22 13.39 15.83
CA SER A 23 2.03 12.63 15.47
C SER A 23 2.31 11.13 15.58
N ILE A 24 1.31 10.37 15.99
CA ILE A 24 1.37 8.91 16.08
C ILE A 24 0.43 8.35 15.01
N GLY A 25 0.94 7.44 14.17
CA GLY A 25 0.14 6.73 13.18
C GLY A 25 -0.20 5.34 13.68
N TYR A 26 -1.48 4.98 13.59
CA TYR A 26 -1.94 3.60 13.81
C TYR A 26 -2.43 3.03 12.48
N PHE A 27 -1.85 1.90 12.06
CA PHE A 27 -2.17 1.26 10.79
C PHE A 27 -2.68 -0.14 11.03
N VAL A 28 -3.82 -0.46 10.41
CA VAL A 28 -4.43 -1.79 10.47
C VAL A 28 -4.10 -2.54 9.18
N PHE A 29 -3.72 -3.81 9.33
CA PHE A 29 -3.37 -4.69 8.23
C PHE A 29 -4.12 -6.02 8.34
N PRO A 30 -4.42 -6.69 7.22
CA PRO A 30 -4.87 -8.07 7.24
C PRO A 30 -3.81 -9.00 7.87
N ALA A 31 -4.21 -10.24 8.22
CA ALA A 31 -3.25 -11.29 8.54
C ALA A 31 -2.40 -11.63 7.29
N GLU A 32 -1.17 -12.11 7.48
CA GLU A 32 -0.21 -12.30 6.38
C GLU A 32 -0.70 -13.29 5.31
N ASP A 33 -1.38 -14.35 5.75
CA ASP A 33 -1.96 -15.42 4.94
C ASP A 33 -3.34 -15.07 4.36
N THR A 34 -3.90 -13.91 4.72
CA THR A 34 -5.19 -13.46 4.18
C THR A 34 -5.07 -13.23 2.68
N ILE A 35 -5.84 -14.00 1.90
CA ILE A 35 -5.94 -13.83 0.45
C ILE A 35 -6.87 -12.66 0.12
N ILE A 36 -6.35 -11.69 -0.61
CA ILE A 36 -7.08 -10.53 -1.10
C ILE A 36 -7.56 -10.85 -2.53
N GLN A 37 -8.87 -10.81 -2.72
CA GLN A 37 -9.52 -11.10 -4.01
C GLN A 37 -10.35 -9.90 -4.50
N SER A 38 -10.50 -9.83 -5.83
CA SER A 38 -11.17 -8.75 -6.55
C SER A 38 -11.48 -9.19 -7.97
N THR A 39 -12.46 -8.56 -8.61
CA THR A 39 -12.74 -8.72 -10.05
C THR A 39 -11.70 -8.05 -10.96
N LYS A 40 -10.82 -7.19 -10.42
CA LYS A 40 -9.85 -6.40 -11.21
C LYS A 40 -8.39 -6.79 -10.99
N TYR A 41 -8.12 -7.68 -10.03
CA TYR A 41 -6.78 -8.06 -9.64
C TYR A 41 -6.70 -9.58 -9.49
N ASN A 42 -5.59 -10.17 -9.94
CA ASN A 42 -5.21 -11.53 -9.59
C ASN A 42 -5.19 -11.69 -8.06
N PRO A 43 -5.66 -12.82 -7.50
CA PRO A 43 -5.56 -13.08 -6.07
C PRO A 43 -4.11 -13.01 -5.56
N PHE A 44 -3.91 -12.40 -4.38
CA PHE A 44 -2.60 -12.34 -3.70
C PHE A 44 -2.79 -12.33 -2.18
N SER A 45 -1.83 -12.85 -1.44
CA SER A 45 -1.80 -12.74 0.03
C SER A 45 -1.29 -11.36 0.48
N TYR A 46 -1.57 -10.96 1.72
CA TYR A 46 -0.97 -9.75 2.26
C TYR A 46 0.57 -9.85 2.34
N ALA A 47 1.11 -11.05 2.57
CA ALA A 47 2.54 -11.32 2.49
C ALA A 47 3.11 -11.05 1.09
N ASP A 48 2.43 -11.49 0.02
CA ASP A 48 2.85 -11.23 -1.37
C ASP A 48 2.89 -9.73 -1.67
N PHE A 49 1.85 -9.00 -1.23
CA PHE A 49 1.81 -7.55 -1.36
C PHE A 49 2.99 -6.88 -0.66
N ARG A 50 3.32 -7.31 0.57
CA ARG A 50 4.47 -6.79 1.32
C ARG A 50 5.79 -7.08 0.61
N ALA A 51 5.98 -8.29 0.10
CA ALA A 51 7.16 -8.67 -0.65
C ALA A 51 7.33 -7.82 -1.92
N GLN A 52 6.25 -7.60 -2.68
CA GLN A 52 6.27 -6.73 -3.86
C GLN A 52 6.61 -5.28 -3.51
N VAL A 53 6.06 -4.73 -2.42
CA VAL A 53 6.41 -3.38 -1.96
C VAL A 53 7.89 -3.27 -1.64
N GLN A 54 8.48 -4.27 -0.97
CA GLN A 54 9.92 -4.27 -0.69
C GLN A 54 10.76 -4.35 -1.97
N HIS A 55 10.34 -5.18 -2.93
CA HIS A 55 11.00 -5.28 -4.22
C HIS A 55 10.95 -3.93 -4.99
N ASP A 56 9.79 -3.29 -5.06
CA ASP A 56 9.62 -1.99 -5.72
C ASP A 56 10.50 -0.90 -5.09
N LEU A 57 10.57 -0.86 -3.76
CA LEU A 57 11.42 0.11 -3.06
C LEU A 57 12.91 -0.11 -3.37
N LYS A 58 13.36 -1.37 -3.45
CA LYS A 58 14.75 -1.71 -3.76
C LYS A 58 15.13 -1.41 -5.21
N THR A 59 14.19 -1.56 -6.14
CA THR A 59 14.45 -1.48 -7.58
C THR A 59 14.13 -0.11 -8.17
N LEU A 60 13.06 0.53 -7.72
CA LEU A 60 12.53 1.79 -8.28
C LEU A 60 12.59 2.96 -7.29
N GLY A 61 12.90 2.70 -6.01
CA GLY A 61 12.87 3.72 -4.95
C GLY A 61 11.47 4.22 -4.59
N LEU A 62 10.42 3.60 -5.12
CA LEU A 62 9.02 4.00 -4.90
C LEU A 62 8.10 2.78 -4.87
N LYS A 63 7.00 2.87 -4.13
CA LYS A 63 5.95 1.85 -4.07
C LYS A 63 5.00 1.97 -5.26
N THR A 64 4.83 0.91 -6.05
CA THR A 64 3.89 0.90 -7.20
C THR A 64 2.45 0.53 -6.81
N GLY A 65 2.27 -0.14 -5.68
CA GLY A 65 0.96 -0.48 -5.13
C GLY A 65 0.33 -1.70 -5.81
N LEU A 66 -0.97 -1.62 -6.12
CA LEU A 66 -1.73 -2.77 -6.65
C LEU A 66 -1.50 -3.05 -8.15
N GLN A 67 -0.77 -2.19 -8.87
CA GLN A 67 -0.63 -2.32 -10.33
C GLN A 67 0.00 -3.65 -10.74
N LYS A 68 0.92 -4.19 -9.94
CA LYS A 68 1.59 -5.47 -10.18
C LYS A 68 0.68 -6.69 -10.04
N PHE A 69 -0.52 -6.50 -9.48
CA PHE A 69 -1.50 -7.55 -9.26
C PHE A 69 -2.69 -7.47 -10.23
N LYS A 70 -2.72 -6.49 -11.14
CA LYS A 70 -3.81 -6.44 -12.14
C LYS A 70 -3.76 -7.66 -13.06
N PHE A 71 -4.91 -8.04 -13.60
CA PHE A 71 -4.94 -8.96 -14.73
C PHE A 71 -4.10 -8.38 -15.87
N SER A 72 -3.32 -9.24 -16.52
CA SER A 72 -2.54 -8.87 -17.70
C SER A 72 -3.43 -8.67 -18.92
#